data_AF-A0A7W9DNW8-F1
#
_entry.id   AF-A0A7W9DNW8-F1
#
_cell.length_a   1.000
_cell.length_b   1.000
_cell.length_c   1.000
_cell.angle_alpha   90.00
_cell.angle_beta   90.00
_cell.angle_gamma   90.00
#
_symmetry.space_group_name_H-M   'P 1'
#
loop_
_entity.id
_entity.type
_entity.pdbx_description
1 polymer ?
#
loop_
_entity_poly.entity_id
_entity_poly.type
_entity_poly.pdbx_seq_one_letter_code
_entity_poly.pdbx_strand_id
1 'polypeptide(L)'
;MSLDPLTCELLQEHLRRRQAALDAADVELAEDAFVFSPDPASLKPWNPDTITHKYERHARAAGIRSSLKELRHYSATQLLSNGIDLRTVAGRLGHAGGGVTTLRFYAQFVRPADQQAAAMLSSQLTELRKRERLWELFNEIPTVDLDALSQLATDLAPKADLDEPTASAYLQEFAQNRRPRSA
;
A
#
# COMPACT_ATOMS: atom_id res chain seq x y z
N MET A 1 7.65 -16.29 -1.45
CA MET A 1 7.20 -15.10 -2.22
C MET A 1 5.83 -15.40 -2.78
N SER A 2 4.84 -14.52 -2.61
CA SER A 2 3.50 -14.69 -3.18
C SER A 2 3.44 -14.15 -4.62
N LEU A 3 2.82 -14.92 -5.51
CA LEU A 3 2.50 -14.53 -6.89
C LEU A 3 1.01 -14.18 -6.98
N ASP A 4 0.67 -13.15 -7.74
CA ASP A 4 -0.72 -12.78 -7.99
C ASP A 4 -1.40 -13.76 -8.98
N PRO A 5 -2.74 -13.84 -8.98
CA PRO A 5 -3.48 -14.77 -9.83
C PRO A 5 -3.18 -14.62 -11.34
N LEU A 6 -2.99 -13.40 -11.83
CA LEU A 6 -2.72 -13.16 -13.25
C LEU A 6 -1.33 -13.69 -13.63
N THR A 7 -0.31 -13.45 -12.80
CA THR A 7 1.02 -14.03 -13.03
C THR A 7 0.97 -15.56 -13.00
N CYS A 8 0.20 -16.16 -12.08
CA CYS A 8 0.00 -17.61 -12.05
C CYS A 8 -0.66 -18.14 -13.32
N GLU A 9 -1.72 -17.48 -13.81
CA GLU A 9 -2.41 -17.83 -15.06
C GLU A 9 -1.46 -17.79 -16.26
N LEU A 10 -0.66 -16.72 -16.39
CA LEU A 10 0.31 -16.57 -17.48
C LEU A 10 1.40 -17.66 -17.44
N LEU A 11 1.87 -18.03 -16.25
CA LEU A 11 2.83 -19.12 -16.09
C LEU A 11 2.23 -20.48 -16.44
N GLN A 12 0.99 -20.75 -16.01
CA GLN A 12 0.29 -21.99 -16.36
C GLN A 12 0.09 -22.12 -17.87
N GLU A 13 -0.35 -21.04 -18.53
CA GLU A 13 -0.53 -21.04 -19.99
C GLU A 13 0.81 -21.22 -20.72
N HIS A 14 1.89 -20.60 -20.25
CA HIS A 14 3.23 -20.80 -20.80
C HIS A 14 3.69 -22.25 -20.65
N LEU A 15 3.51 -22.86 -19.47
CA LEU A 15 3.86 -24.26 -19.23
C LEU A 15 3.01 -25.22 -20.09
N ARG A 16 1.72 -24.95 -20.25
CA ARG A 16 0.83 -25.74 -21.11
C ARG A 16 1.28 -25.73 -22.57
N ARG A 17 1.66 -24.56 -23.10
CA ARG A 17 2.22 -24.45 -24.46
C ARG A 17 3.53 -25.22 -24.61
N ARG A 18 4.35 -25.24 -23.56
CA ARG A 18 5.61 -26.00 -23.55
C ARG A 18 5.37 -27.49 -23.53
N GLN A 19 4.48 -27.98 -22.67
CA GLN A 19 4.12 -29.38 -22.63
C GLN A 19 3.57 -29.85 -23.98
N ALA A 20 2.64 -29.10 -24.59
CA ALA A 20 2.10 -29.45 -25.90
C ALA A 20 3.17 -29.54 -27.01
N ALA A 21 4.20 -28.69 -26.96
CA ALA A 21 5.30 -28.72 -27.92
C ALA A 21 6.24 -29.92 -27.70
N LEU A 22 6.40 -30.34 -26.45
CA LEU A 22 7.22 -31.49 -26.04
C LEU A 22 6.52 -32.82 -26.34
N ASP A 23 5.22 -32.92 -26.05
CA ASP A 23 4.39 -34.09 -26.38
C ASP A 23 4.40 -34.36 -27.88
N ALA A 24 4.33 -33.31 -28.71
CA ALA A 24 4.40 -33.43 -30.16
C ALA A 24 5.77 -33.93 -30.66
N ALA A 25 6.81 -33.85 -29.83
CA ALA A 25 8.17 -34.30 -30.12
C ALA A 25 8.54 -35.61 -29.38
N ASP A 26 7.60 -36.20 -28.62
CA ASP A 26 7.83 -37.39 -27.77
C ASP A 26 8.98 -37.20 -26.76
N VAL A 27 9.05 -36.00 -26.17
CA VAL A 27 10.04 -35.63 -25.15
C VAL A 27 9.34 -35.33 -23.83
N GLU A 28 9.81 -35.90 -22.73
CA GLU A 28 9.29 -35.56 -21.40
C GLU A 28 9.95 -34.29 -20.83
N LEU A 29 9.16 -33.48 -20.13
CA LEU A 29 9.68 -32.31 -19.41
C LEU A 29 10.32 -32.77 -18.09
N ALA A 30 11.62 -32.55 -17.94
CA ALA A 30 12.33 -32.86 -16.71
C ALA A 30 11.82 -32.01 -15.52
N GLU A 31 11.86 -32.57 -14.30
CA GLU A 31 11.41 -31.86 -13.09
C GLU A 31 12.25 -30.61 -12.78
N ASP A 32 13.54 -30.62 -13.15
CA ASP A 32 14.48 -29.52 -12.99
C ASP A 32 14.58 -28.62 -14.23
N ALA A 33 13.63 -28.75 -15.17
CA ALA A 33 13.61 -27.96 -16.40
C ALA A 33 13.44 -26.45 -16.11
N PHE A 34 14.12 -25.63 -16.92
CA PHE A 34 13.99 -24.19 -16.84
C PHE A 34 12.64 -23.74 -17.41
N VAL A 35 11.81 -23.10 -16.56
CA VAL A 35 10.52 -22.51 -16.97
C VAL A 35 10.67 -21.61 -18.20
N PHE A 36 11.71 -20.78 -18.26
CA PHE A 36 12.01 -19.93 -19.40
C PHE A 36 13.28 -20.39 -20.10
N SER A 37 13.10 -21.03 -21.25
CA SER A 37 14.21 -21.60 -22.03
C SER A 37 14.06 -21.33 -23.53
N PRO A 38 15.17 -21.05 -24.27
CA PRO A 38 15.18 -21.13 -25.73
C PRO A 38 15.30 -22.57 -26.23
N ASP A 39 15.78 -23.49 -25.39
CA ASP A 39 15.95 -24.89 -25.72
C ASP A 39 14.57 -25.58 -25.74
N PRO A 40 14.22 -26.32 -26.81
CA PRO A 40 12.96 -27.06 -26.87
C PRO A 40 12.78 -28.00 -25.68
N ALA A 41 13.85 -28.69 -25.25
CA ALA A 41 13.86 -29.60 -24.10
C ALA A 41 13.96 -28.88 -22.74
N SER A 42 14.01 -27.54 -22.74
CA SER A 42 14.05 -26.71 -21.52
C SER A 42 15.27 -26.94 -20.60
N LEU A 43 16.39 -27.44 -21.14
CA LEU A 43 17.59 -27.77 -20.37
C LEU A 43 18.54 -26.58 -20.15
N LYS A 44 18.35 -25.49 -20.89
CA LYS A 44 19.19 -24.29 -20.80
C LYS A 44 18.36 -23.04 -20.54
N PRO A 45 18.74 -22.15 -19.63
CA PRO A 45 18.03 -20.90 -19.46
C PRO A 45 18.29 -19.96 -20.64
N TRP A 46 17.46 -18.93 -20.77
CA TRP A 46 17.80 -17.81 -21.66
C TRP A 46 19.09 -17.13 -21.21
N ASN A 47 19.91 -16.72 -22.18
CA ASN A 47 20.93 -15.72 -21.94
C ASN A 47 20.23 -14.39 -21.52
N PRO A 48 20.64 -13.75 -20.41
CA PRO A 48 20.08 -12.47 -19.97
C PRO A 48 20.04 -11.39 -21.07
N ASP A 49 21.08 -11.27 -21.89
CA ASP A 49 21.15 -10.27 -22.96
C ASP A 49 20.06 -10.47 -24.00
N THR A 50 19.68 -11.72 -24.27
CA THR A 50 18.60 -12.03 -25.20
C THR A 50 17.25 -11.53 -24.67
N ILE A 51 17.01 -11.64 -23.36
CA ILE A 51 15.79 -11.13 -22.74
C ILE A 51 15.79 -9.59 -22.76
N THR A 52 16.94 -8.97 -22.51
CA THR A 52 17.12 -7.51 -22.66
C THR A 52 16.73 -7.03 -24.05
N HIS A 53 17.32 -7.61 -25.10
CA HIS A 53 17.01 -7.22 -26.48
C HIS A 53 15.56 -7.50 -26.89
N LYS A 54 14.98 -8.62 -26.41
CA LYS A 54 13.55 -8.92 -26.62
C LYS A 54 12.65 -7.87 -25.99
N TYR A 55 12.91 -7.50 -24.75
CA TYR A 55 12.15 -6.46 -24.07
C TYR A 55 12.26 -5.11 -24.79
N GLU A 56 13.48 -4.68 -25.14
CA GLU A 56 13.68 -3.40 -25.84
C GLU A 56 12.94 -3.34 -27.18
N ARG A 57 12.87 -4.48 -27.89
CA ARG A 57 12.05 -4.59 -29.11
C ARG A 57 10.57 -4.37 -28.82
N HIS A 58 10.03 -4.99 -27.77
CA HIS A 58 8.64 -4.80 -27.37
C HIS A 58 8.35 -3.38 -26.88
N ALA A 59 9.24 -2.80 -26.06
CA ALA A 59 9.13 -1.41 -25.60
C ALA A 59 9.10 -0.44 -26.79
N ARG A 60 10.01 -0.62 -27.76
CA ARG A 60 10.07 0.18 -28.99
C ARG A 60 8.79 0.03 -29.81
N ALA A 61 8.26 -1.18 -29.95
CA ALA A 61 7.00 -1.42 -30.65
C ALA A 61 5.80 -0.76 -29.96
N ALA A 62 5.83 -0.67 -28.62
CA ALA A 62 4.84 0.06 -27.82
C ALA A 62 5.08 1.60 -27.78
N GLY A 63 6.11 2.11 -28.46
CA GLY A 63 6.44 3.54 -28.48
C GLY A 63 7.13 4.05 -27.20
N ILE A 64 7.65 3.15 -26.36
CA ILE A 64 8.27 3.47 -25.07
C ILE A 64 9.79 3.28 -25.16
N ARG A 65 10.56 4.23 -24.62
CA ARG A 65 12.00 4.08 -24.39
C ARG A 65 12.21 3.64 -22.95
N SER A 66 12.45 2.35 -22.76
CA SER A 66 12.68 1.75 -21.44
C SER A 66 13.55 0.51 -21.58
N SER A 67 14.21 0.11 -20.49
CA SER A 67 15.00 -1.10 -20.29
C SER A 67 14.34 -2.05 -19.26
N LEU A 68 14.79 -3.30 -19.19
CA LEU A 68 14.30 -4.24 -18.15
C LEU A 68 14.61 -3.76 -16.72
N LYS A 69 15.73 -3.06 -16.55
CA LYS A 69 16.10 -2.44 -15.28
C LYS A 69 15.10 -1.35 -14.91
N GLU A 70 14.68 -0.53 -15.87
CA GLU A 70 13.64 0.49 -15.65
C GLU A 70 12.27 -0.13 -15.38
N LEU A 71 11.93 -1.28 -15.98
CA LEU A 71 10.72 -2.01 -15.62
C LEU A 71 10.74 -2.46 -14.15
N ARG A 72 11.90 -2.94 -13.66
CA ARG A 72 12.10 -3.26 -12.25
C ARG A 72 12.02 -2.01 -11.36
N HIS A 73 12.57 -0.88 -11.82
CA HIS A 73 12.42 0.40 -11.12
C HIS A 73 10.97 0.85 -11.03
N TYR A 74 10.22 0.74 -12.12
CA TYR A 74 8.81 1.06 -12.18
C TYR A 74 8.01 0.23 -11.17
N SER A 75 8.21 -1.09 -11.13
CA SER A 75 7.54 -1.97 -10.16
C SER A 75 7.79 -1.53 -8.72
N ALA A 76 9.04 -1.22 -8.37
CA ALA A 76 9.40 -0.75 -7.04
C ALA A 76 8.75 0.59 -6.70
N THR A 77 8.80 1.56 -7.63
CA THR A 77 8.17 2.87 -7.47
C THR A 77 6.66 2.73 -7.28
N GLN A 78 5.99 1.92 -8.09
CA GLN A 78 4.54 1.69 -7.95
C GLN A 78 4.19 1.12 -6.58
N LEU A 79 4.94 0.13 -6.08
CA LEU A 79 4.67 -0.44 -4.75
C LEU A 79 4.84 0.61 -3.65
N LEU A 80 5.92 1.41 -3.69
CA LEU A 80 6.19 2.44 -2.68
C LEU A 80 5.18 3.60 -2.74
N SER A 81 4.82 4.06 -3.94
CA SER A 81 3.84 5.13 -4.11
C SER A 81 2.42 4.71 -3.72
N ASN A 82 2.13 3.40 -3.69
CA ASN A 82 0.88 2.85 -3.16
C ASN A 82 0.98 2.47 -1.67
N GLY A 83 2.01 2.96 -0.96
CA GLY A 83 2.11 2.84 0.49
C GLY A 83 2.62 1.50 1.02
N ILE A 84 3.10 0.60 0.14
CA ILE A 84 3.75 -0.64 0.60
C ILE A 84 5.10 -0.27 1.23
N ASP A 85 5.35 -0.80 2.43
CA ASP A 85 6.53 -0.44 3.20
C ASP A 85 7.84 -0.85 2.48
N LEU A 86 8.86 -0.02 2.68
CA LEU A 86 10.17 -0.16 2.04
C LEU A 86 10.80 -1.54 2.26
N ARG A 87 10.64 -2.12 3.44
CA ARG A 87 11.26 -3.41 3.80
C ARG A 87 10.57 -4.54 3.04
N THR A 88 9.25 -4.52 2.92
CA THR A 88 8.49 -5.46 2.10
C THR A 88 8.86 -5.34 0.63
N VAL A 89 8.96 -4.12 0.09
CA VAL A 89 9.41 -3.91 -1.30
C VAL A 89 10.83 -4.43 -1.51
N ALA A 90 11.76 -4.13 -0.59
CA ALA A 90 13.12 -4.64 -0.65
C ALA A 90 13.20 -6.18 -0.62
N GLY A 91 12.39 -6.81 0.23
CA GLY A 91 12.27 -8.27 0.29
C GLY A 91 11.75 -8.87 -1.02
N ARG A 92 10.71 -8.27 -1.62
CA ARG A 92 10.16 -8.71 -2.92
C ARG A 92 11.18 -8.58 -4.07
N LEU A 93 12.04 -7.57 -4.02
CA LEU A 93 13.09 -7.37 -5.01
C LEU A 93 14.35 -8.23 -4.75
N GLY A 94 14.44 -8.92 -3.61
CA GLY A 94 15.63 -9.68 -3.25
C GLY A 94 16.85 -8.79 -2.94
N HIS A 95 16.63 -7.56 -2.48
CA HIS A 95 17.73 -6.69 -2.03
C HIS A 95 18.18 -7.12 -0.62
N ALA A 96 19.16 -8.02 -0.56
CA ALA A 96 19.84 -8.39 0.68
C ALA A 96 20.51 -7.14 1.32
N GLY A 97 20.44 -7.00 2.64
CA GLY A 97 20.98 -5.85 3.37
C GLY A 97 19.95 -4.83 3.89
N GLY A 98 18.74 -5.27 4.23
CA GLY A 98 17.78 -4.44 5.01
C GLY A 98 17.16 -3.27 4.24
N GLY A 99 17.17 -3.29 2.91
CA GLY A 99 16.52 -2.27 2.08
C GLY A 99 17.38 -1.05 1.73
N VAL A 100 18.68 -1.04 2.05
CA VAL A 100 19.60 0.07 1.71
C VAL A 100 19.62 0.37 0.20
N THR A 101 19.69 -0.67 -0.63
CA THR A 101 19.63 -0.52 -2.10
C THR A 101 18.27 0.07 -2.54
N THR A 102 17.17 -0.39 -1.94
CA THR A 102 15.83 0.15 -2.24
C THR A 102 15.72 1.62 -1.79
N LEU A 103 16.18 1.95 -0.58
CA LEU A 103 16.16 3.30 -0.06
C LEU A 103 16.95 4.25 -0.96
N ARG A 104 18.18 3.86 -1.32
CA ARG A 104 19.07 4.67 -2.17
C ARG A 104 18.46 5.00 -3.53
N PHE A 105 17.75 4.06 -4.16
CA PHE A 105 17.23 4.26 -5.51
C PHE A 105 15.79 4.82 -5.53
N TYR A 106 15.02 4.67 -4.44
CA TYR A 106 13.59 4.98 -4.48
C TYR A 106 13.08 5.98 -3.42
N ALA A 107 13.90 6.43 -2.47
CA ALA A 107 13.49 7.40 -1.45
C ALA A 107 12.92 8.72 -2.03
N GLN A 108 13.29 9.09 -3.25
CA GLN A 108 12.78 10.29 -3.92
C GLN A 108 11.31 10.18 -4.39
N PHE A 109 10.75 8.98 -4.50
CA PHE A 109 9.39 8.75 -5.02
C PHE A 109 8.30 8.71 -3.93
N VAL A 110 8.64 9.19 -2.73
CA VAL A 110 7.75 9.24 -1.56
C VAL A 110 6.80 10.44 -1.63
N ARG A 111 6.90 11.36 -2.60
CA ARG A 111 6.06 12.58 -2.64
C ARG A 111 4.53 12.34 -2.51
N PRO A 112 3.90 11.39 -3.25
CA PRO A 112 2.49 11.11 -3.04
C PRO A 112 2.20 10.52 -1.65
N ALA A 113 3.06 9.63 -1.17
CA ALA A 113 2.95 9.04 0.16
C ALA A 113 3.18 10.07 1.29
N ASP A 114 4.06 11.05 1.08
CA ASP A 114 4.33 12.18 1.97
C ASP A 114 3.14 13.13 2.02
N GLN A 115 2.54 13.46 0.87
CA GLN A 115 1.29 14.23 0.81
C GLN A 115 0.15 13.52 1.54
N GLN A 116 0.02 12.20 1.35
CA GLN A 116 -0.96 11.41 2.07
C GLN A 116 -0.69 11.40 3.58
N ALA A 117 0.58 11.27 4.00
CA ALA A 117 0.96 11.33 5.41
C ALA A 117 0.66 12.71 6.02
N ALA A 118 0.98 13.80 5.31
CA ALA A 118 0.67 15.15 5.74
C ALA A 118 -0.85 15.37 5.89
N ALA A 119 -1.65 14.88 4.94
CA ALA A 119 -3.11 14.95 5.01
C ALA A 119 -3.67 14.16 6.21
N MET A 120 -3.14 12.97 6.48
CA MET A 120 -3.54 12.17 7.66
C MET A 120 -3.18 12.85 8.98
N LEU A 121 -1.98 13.44 9.08
CA LEU A 121 -1.59 14.18 10.28
C LEU A 121 -2.50 15.39 10.51
N SER A 122 -2.80 16.14 9.44
CA SER A 122 -3.70 17.30 9.54
C SER A 122 -5.10 16.89 9.98
N SER A 123 -5.66 15.80 9.46
CA SER A 123 -7.01 15.37 9.85
C SER A 123 -7.05 14.91 11.31
N GLN A 124 -6.08 14.11 11.76
CA GLN A 124 -6.00 13.67 13.16
C GLN A 124 -5.86 14.83 14.14
N LEU A 125 -5.00 15.81 13.82
CA LEU A 125 -4.83 16.99 14.66
C LEU A 125 -6.09 17.87 14.69
N THR A 126 -6.79 17.99 13.56
CA THR A 126 -8.07 18.72 13.51
C THR A 126 -9.12 18.03 14.37
N GLU A 127 -9.28 16.71 14.29
CA GLU A 127 -10.22 15.98 15.15
C GLU A 127 -9.89 16.12 16.65
N LEU A 128 -8.61 16.03 17.02
CA LEU A 128 -8.18 16.27 18.40
C LEU A 128 -8.51 17.69 18.87
N ARG A 129 -8.30 18.71 18.03
CA ARG A 129 -8.66 20.10 18.34
C ARG A 129 -10.17 20.28 18.51
N LYS A 130 -10.98 19.66 17.66
CA LYS A 130 -12.44 19.71 17.77
C LYS A 130 -12.92 19.07 19.08
N ARG A 131 -12.36 17.91 19.43
CA ARG A 131 -12.62 17.23 20.72
C ARG A 131 -12.20 18.09 21.91
N GLU A 132 -11.02 18.69 21.88
CA GLU A 132 -10.53 19.60 22.92
C GLU A 132 -11.43 20.84 23.05
N ARG A 133 -11.85 21.43 21.94
CA ARG A 133 -12.79 22.56 21.93
C ARG A 133 -14.12 22.20 22.56
N LEU A 134 -14.67 21.02 22.25
CA LEU A 134 -15.89 20.52 22.89
C LEU A 134 -15.70 20.32 24.40
N TRP A 135 -14.54 19.81 24.83
CA TRP A 135 -14.20 19.64 26.24
C TRP A 135 -14.13 20.98 26.99
N GLU A 136 -13.53 22.02 26.40
CA GLU A 136 -13.53 23.38 26.96
C GLU A 136 -14.96 23.89 27.18
N LEU A 137 -15.79 23.85 26.12
CA LEU A 137 -17.19 24.28 26.17
C LEU A 137 -18.00 23.51 27.21
N PHE A 138 -17.78 22.20 27.32
CA PHE A 138 -18.43 21.36 28.31
C PHE A 138 -18.04 21.72 29.76
N ASN A 139 -16.79 22.13 29.99
CA ASN A 139 -16.30 22.52 31.32
C ASN A 139 -16.73 23.92 31.75
N GLU A 140 -17.13 24.78 30.81
CA GLU A 140 -17.75 26.07 31.12
C GLU A 140 -19.16 25.90 31.73
N ILE A 141 -19.82 24.77 31.51
CA ILE A 141 -21.14 24.46 32.06
C ILE A 141 -20.99 24.11 33.56
N PRO A 142 -21.58 24.89 34.48
CA PRO A 142 -21.37 24.72 35.93
C PRO A 142 -21.90 23.39 36.48
N THR A 143 -23.10 23.00 36.05
CA THR A 143 -23.80 21.78 36.45
C THR A 143 -24.31 21.08 35.20
N VAL A 144 -23.92 19.83 35.02
CA VAL A 144 -24.34 19.01 33.87
C VAL A 144 -25.44 18.07 34.32
N ASP A 145 -26.60 18.16 33.68
CA ASP A 145 -27.66 17.17 33.77
C ASP A 145 -27.39 16.05 32.75
N LEU A 146 -27.28 14.81 33.22
CA LEU A 146 -26.97 13.65 32.39
C LEU A 146 -28.11 13.33 31.40
N ASP A 147 -29.36 13.63 31.78
CA ASP A 147 -30.52 13.40 30.93
C ASP A 147 -30.61 14.46 29.80
N ALA A 148 -29.88 15.57 29.94
CA ALA A 148 -29.82 16.67 28.95
C ALA A 148 -28.59 16.60 28.01
N LEU A 149 -27.75 15.55 28.09
CA LEU A 149 -26.54 15.45 27.25
C LEU A 149 -26.84 15.47 25.75
N SER A 150 -27.99 14.94 25.33
CA SER A 150 -28.40 15.00 23.92
C SER A 150 -28.63 16.44 23.46
N GLN A 151 -29.32 17.26 24.26
CA GLN A 151 -29.55 18.66 23.94
C GLN A 151 -28.25 19.47 23.95
N LEU A 152 -27.36 19.16 24.90
CA LEU A 152 -26.02 19.76 24.94
C LEU A 152 -25.20 19.40 23.70
N ALA A 153 -25.32 18.18 23.17
CA ALA A 153 -24.67 17.80 21.92
C ALA A 153 -25.17 18.67 20.76
N THR A 154 -26.49 18.86 20.63
CA THR A 154 -27.09 19.74 19.61
C THR A 154 -26.55 21.17 19.70
N ASP A 155 -26.40 21.70 20.91
CA ASP A 155 -26.01 23.10 21.14
C ASP A 155 -24.49 23.35 21.00
N LEU A 156 -23.67 22.37 21.37
CA LEU A 156 -22.21 22.51 21.40
C LEU A 156 -21.52 21.97 20.15
N ALA A 157 -22.11 21.00 19.44
CA ALA A 157 -21.51 20.41 18.24
C ALA A 157 -21.14 21.47 17.18
N PRO A 158 -22.00 22.44 16.83
CA PRO A 158 -21.64 23.49 15.86
C PRO A 158 -20.49 24.39 16.33
N LYS A 159 -20.36 24.60 17.65
CA LYS A 159 -19.32 25.46 18.25
C LYS A 159 -17.95 24.78 18.30
N ALA A 160 -17.93 23.45 18.22
CA ALA A 160 -16.74 22.62 18.15
C ALA A 160 -16.45 22.13 16.71
N ASP A 161 -17.25 22.53 15.72
CA ASP A 161 -17.19 22.04 14.34
C ASP A 161 -17.31 20.50 14.24
N LEU A 162 -18.17 19.91 15.09
CA LEU A 162 -18.47 18.48 15.11
C LEU A 162 -19.89 18.23 14.59
N ASP A 163 -20.13 17.03 14.06
CA ASP A 163 -21.48 16.52 13.92
C ASP A 163 -22.06 16.13 15.28
N GLU A 164 -23.38 16.19 15.39
CA GLU A 164 -24.11 15.93 16.63
C GLU A 164 -23.87 14.51 17.20
N PRO A 165 -23.87 13.42 16.39
CA PRO A 165 -23.50 12.08 16.87
C PRO A 165 -22.10 12.00 17.50
N THR A 166 -21.07 12.55 16.83
CA THR A 166 -19.69 12.54 17.34
C THR A 166 -19.57 13.36 18.62
N ALA A 167 -20.20 14.53 18.67
CA ALA A 167 -20.23 15.35 19.88
C ALA A 167 -20.94 14.63 21.05
N SER A 168 -22.07 13.97 20.79
CA SER A 168 -22.80 13.20 21.80
C SER A 168 -21.94 12.10 22.41
N ALA A 169 -21.22 11.33 21.58
CA ALA A 169 -20.31 10.29 22.04
C ALA A 169 -19.20 10.84 22.94
N TYR A 170 -18.56 11.95 22.55
CA TYR A 170 -17.55 12.60 23.37
C TYR A 170 -18.12 13.15 24.68
N LEU A 171 -19.29 13.80 24.66
CA LEU A 171 -19.92 14.32 25.88
C LEU A 171 -20.27 13.20 26.88
N GLN A 172 -20.69 12.02 26.41
CA GLN A 172 -20.90 10.85 27.26
C GLN A 172 -19.60 10.40 27.95
N GLU A 173 -18.50 10.30 27.20
CA GLU A 173 -17.17 9.97 27.73
C GLU A 173 -16.68 11.03 28.73
N PHE A 174 -16.88 12.31 28.41
CA PHE A 174 -16.51 13.45 29.24
C PHE A 174 -17.26 13.45 30.57
N ALA A 175 -18.57 13.19 30.56
CA ALA A 175 -19.39 13.12 31.76
C ALA A 175 -18.95 11.98 32.70
N GLN A 176 -18.52 10.84 32.15
CA GLN A 176 -17.99 9.70 32.94
C GLN A 176 -16.65 10.04 33.62
N ASN A 177 -15.82 10.87 32.98
CA ASN A 177 -14.47 11.19 33.44
C ASN A 177 -14.38 12.50 34.26
N ARG A 178 -15.47 13.27 34.39
CA ARG A 178 -15.49 14.55 35.10
C ARG A 178 -15.41 14.31 36.61
N ARG A 179 -14.26 14.62 37.23
CA ARG A 179 -14.15 14.63 38.70
C ARG A 179 -14.99 15.79 39.28
N PRO A 180 -15.68 15.60 40.40
CA PRO A 180 -16.38 16.70 41.07
C PRO A 180 -15.34 17.77 41.46
N ARG A 181 -15.61 19.03 41.11
CA ARG A 181 -14.81 20.16 41.62
C ARG A 181 -14.95 20.16 43.14
N SER A 182 -13.84 19.96 43.85
CA SER A 182 -13.77 20.16 45.30
C SER A 182 -14.15 21.60 45.61
N ALA A 183 -15.22 21.76 46.39
CA ALA A 183 -15.68 23.05 46.92
C ALA A 183 -14.67 23.65 47.90
#